data_AF-A0A257H9R9-F1
#
_entry.id   AF-A0A257H9R9-F1
#
_cell.length_a   1.000
_cell.length_b   1.000
_cell.length_c   1.000
_cell.angle_alpha   90.00
_cell.angle_beta   90.00
_cell.angle_gamma   90.00
#
_symmetry.space_group_name_H-M   'P 1'
#
loop_
_entity.id
_entity.type
_entity.pdbx_description
1 polymer ?
#
loop_
_entity_poly.entity_id
_entity_poly.type
_entity_poly.pdbx_seq_one_letter_code
_entity_poly.pdbx_strand_id
1 'polypeptide(L)'
;WPQRPSGLIETAFKELANRWKPILDIYDENGVDYCYELHPGEDLFDGSTFEMFVDYLGGHKRANINYDPSHFVLQCLDYVQFIDLYHDRIKAFHVKDAEFNPSGRQGVYSGYSGWADRAGRFRSLGDGQVDFGTIFSKLSQYDYDGWAVLEWECCIKSSEQGAAEGAPFIESHIIEVATRAFDDFAATGADEAVNKKVLGI
;
A
#
# COMPACT_ATOMS: atom_id res chain seq x y z
N TRP A 1 21.29 17.71 2.10
CA TRP A 1 21.05 17.48 3.53
C TRP A 1 22.38 17.45 4.26
N PRO A 2 22.55 18.20 5.36
CA PRO A 2 23.75 18.08 6.19
C PRO A 2 23.88 16.66 6.74
N GLN A 3 25.13 16.22 6.96
CA GLN A 3 25.42 14.96 7.65
C GLN A 3 24.75 14.96 9.02
N ARG A 4 24.01 13.89 9.32
CA ARG A 4 23.43 13.67 10.65
C ARG A 4 24.54 13.24 11.61
N PRO A 5 24.40 13.48 12.93
CA PRO A 5 25.28 12.85 13.91
C PRO A 5 25.31 11.33 13.70
N SER A 6 26.52 10.75 13.76
CA SER A 6 26.70 9.30 13.67
C SER A 6 25.90 8.59 14.78
N GLY A 7 25.17 7.53 14.45
CA GLY A 7 24.35 6.77 15.40
C GLY A 7 22.97 7.35 15.71
N LEU A 8 22.61 8.52 15.15
CA LEU A 8 21.33 9.17 15.45
C LEU A 8 20.13 8.33 15.00
N ILE A 9 20.18 7.76 13.79
CA ILE A 9 19.06 6.99 13.21
C ILE A 9 18.88 5.68 13.98
N GLU A 10 19.97 4.99 14.26
CA GLU A 10 19.99 3.74 15.03
C GLU A 10 19.45 3.94 16.44
N THR A 11 19.84 5.05 17.09
CA THR A 11 19.33 5.41 18.42
C THR A 11 17.83 5.73 18.37
N ALA A 12 17.38 6.48 17.35
CA ALA A 12 15.98 6.84 17.19
C ALA A 12 15.09 5.61 16.96
N PHE A 13 15.45 4.72 16.03
CA PHE A 13 14.65 3.53 15.72
C PHE A 13 14.65 2.51 16.85
N LYS A 14 15.76 2.37 17.59
CA LYS A 14 15.80 1.55 18.80
C LYS A 14 14.83 2.09 19.86
N GLU A 15 14.80 3.41 20.06
CA GLU A 15 13.88 4.03 21.01
C GLU A 15 12.43 3.94 20.54
N LEU A 16 12.17 4.11 19.24
CA LEU A 16 10.85 3.93 18.64
C LEU A 16 10.33 2.51 18.91
N ALA A 17 11.14 1.48 18.63
CA ALA A 17 10.78 0.09 18.92
C ALA A 17 10.56 -0.17 20.41
N ASN A 18 11.40 0.38 21.31
CA ASN A 18 11.21 0.27 22.76
C ASN A 18 9.86 0.84 23.22
N ARG A 19 9.41 1.93 22.61
CA ARG A 19 8.12 2.57 22.93
C ARG A 19 6.93 1.80 22.38
N TRP A 20 7.04 1.31 21.16
CA TRP A 20 5.96 0.59 20.50
C TRP A 20 5.80 -0.85 20.97
N LYS A 21 6.89 -1.52 21.37
CA LYS A 21 6.84 -2.93 21.73
C LYS A 21 5.79 -3.25 22.82
N PRO A 22 5.72 -2.54 23.96
CA PRO A 22 4.71 -2.82 24.98
C PRO A 22 3.27 -2.61 24.49
N ILE A 23 3.06 -1.67 23.55
CA ILE A 23 1.74 -1.44 22.94
C ILE A 23 1.41 -2.62 22.02
N LEU A 24 2.35 -3.02 21.16
CA LEU A 24 2.17 -4.13 20.25
C LEU A 24 1.99 -5.47 20.97
N ASP A 25 2.62 -5.67 22.13
CA ASP A 25 2.41 -6.83 22.98
C ASP A 25 0.94 -6.91 23.45
N ILE A 26 0.31 -5.78 23.83
CA ILE A 26 -1.13 -5.71 24.16
C ILE A 26 -2.01 -6.01 22.95
N TYR A 27 -1.64 -5.50 21.77
CA TYR A 27 -2.35 -5.85 20.52
C TYR A 27 -2.29 -7.36 20.26
N ASP A 28 -1.15 -8.00 20.55
CA ASP A 28 -1.03 -9.44 20.40
C ASP A 28 -1.91 -10.22 21.36
N GLU A 29 -1.96 -9.82 22.63
CA GLU A 29 -2.85 -10.40 23.64
C GLU A 29 -4.33 -10.35 23.23
N ASN A 30 -4.72 -9.34 22.44
CA ASN A 30 -6.10 -9.15 21.98
C ASN A 30 -6.37 -9.70 20.58
N GLY A 31 -5.37 -10.26 19.90
CA GLY A 31 -5.55 -10.80 18.56
C GLY A 31 -5.73 -9.73 17.48
N VAL A 32 -5.32 -8.48 17.73
CA VAL A 32 -5.52 -7.33 16.82
C VAL A 32 -4.21 -6.94 16.17
N ASP A 33 -4.23 -6.66 14.87
CA ASP A 33 -3.08 -6.13 14.15
C ASP A 33 -3.05 -4.59 14.20
N TYR A 34 -1.86 -4.01 14.40
CA TYR A 34 -1.66 -2.58 14.27
C TYR A 34 -1.14 -2.27 12.86
N CYS A 35 -1.86 -1.45 12.11
CA CYS A 35 -1.56 -1.13 10.73
C CYS A 35 -1.00 0.30 10.65
N TYR A 36 0.32 0.43 10.45
CA TYR A 36 0.97 1.72 10.26
C TYR A 36 0.68 2.23 8.85
N GLU A 37 0.09 3.42 8.75
CA GLU A 37 0.04 4.16 7.49
C GLU A 37 1.40 4.80 7.25
N LEU A 38 2.12 4.32 6.24
CA LEU A 38 3.44 4.84 5.92
C LEU A 38 3.29 6.20 5.23
N HIS A 39 3.66 7.26 5.94
CA HIS A 39 3.29 8.63 5.57
C HIS A 39 4.49 9.59 5.69
N PRO A 40 4.81 10.38 4.63
CA PRO A 40 5.86 11.40 4.69
C PRO A 40 5.66 12.44 5.79
N GLY A 41 6.58 12.47 6.75
CA GLY A 41 6.50 13.34 7.93
C GLY A 41 6.46 12.56 9.24
N GLU A 42 6.13 11.28 9.17
CA GLU A 42 6.23 10.33 10.26
C GLU A 42 7.60 9.64 10.30
N ASP A 43 7.88 8.90 11.37
CA ASP A 43 9.11 8.09 11.47
C ASP A 43 9.12 6.93 10.44
N LEU A 44 7.95 6.39 10.13
CA LEU A 44 7.74 5.31 9.15
C LEU A 44 7.04 5.89 7.93
N PHE A 45 7.75 5.98 6.82
CA PHE A 45 7.26 6.65 5.62
C PHE A 45 7.54 5.89 4.32
N ASP A 46 8.28 4.79 4.37
CA ASP A 46 8.56 3.92 3.22
C ASP A 46 8.89 2.50 3.68
N GLY A 47 9.11 1.58 2.73
CA GLY A 47 9.47 0.20 3.03
C GLY A 47 10.75 0.08 3.85
N SER A 48 11.77 0.90 3.56
CA SER A 48 13.07 0.84 4.26
C SER A 48 12.98 1.26 5.72
N THR A 49 12.21 2.30 6.03
CA THR A 49 11.95 2.73 7.41
C THR A 49 11.07 1.73 8.15
N PHE A 50 10.07 1.17 7.48
CA PHE A 50 9.24 0.10 8.06
C PHE A 50 10.06 -1.16 8.40
N GLU A 51 10.91 -1.64 7.49
CA GLU A 51 11.81 -2.77 7.70
C GLU A 51 12.73 -2.55 8.91
N MET A 52 13.38 -1.39 8.98
CA MET A 52 14.26 -1.04 10.09
C MET A 52 13.50 -1.09 11.43
N PHE A 53 12.28 -0.55 11.47
CA PHE A 53 11.45 -0.59 12.68
C PHE A 53 11.07 -2.00 13.09
N VAL A 54 10.63 -2.83 12.13
CA VAL A 54 10.28 -4.24 12.37
C VAL A 54 11.50 -5.04 12.85
N ASP A 55 12.68 -4.78 12.32
CA ASP A 55 13.93 -5.41 12.76
C ASP A 55 14.24 -5.08 14.22
N TYR A 56 14.12 -3.80 14.62
CA TYR A 56 14.31 -3.40 16.02
C TYR A 56 13.22 -3.94 16.96
N LEU A 57 12.03 -4.23 16.44
CA LEU A 57 10.97 -4.94 17.16
C LEU A 57 11.19 -6.46 17.24
N GLY A 58 12.24 -7.00 16.61
CA GLY A 58 12.48 -8.44 16.54
C GLY A 58 11.43 -9.18 15.70
N GLY A 59 10.91 -8.54 14.66
CA GLY A 59 9.95 -9.15 13.74
C GLY A 59 8.51 -9.20 14.25
N HIS A 60 8.13 -8.37 15.24
CA HIS A 60 6.83 -8.42 15.91
C HIS A 60 5.66 -8.52 14.91
N LYS A 61 4.89 -9.62 14.98
CA LYS A 61 3.85 -9.95 13.99
C LYS A 61 2.65 -8.98 13.95
N ARG A 62 2.45 -8.18 15.00
CA ARG A 62 1.38 -7.15 15.04
C ARG A 62 1.78 -5.82 14.44
N ALA A 63 3.05 -5.64 14.05
CA ALA A 63 3.47 -4.47 13.29
C ALA A 63 3.21 -4.74 11.80
N ASN A 64 2.08 -4.21 11.32
CA ASN A 64 1.55 -4.41 9.97
C ASN A 64 1.35 -3.07 9.28
N ILE A 65 0.95 -3.09 8.01
CA ILE A 65 0.88 -1.92 7.14
C ILE A 65 -0.58 -1.61 6.83
N ASN A 66 -0.92 -0.32 6.95
CA ASN A 66 -2.05 0.27 6.23
C ASN A 66 -1.52 0.76 4.89
N TYR A 67 -1.87 0.04 3.82
CA TYR A 67 -1.42 0.38 2.47
C TYR A 67 -2.21 1.58 1.97
N ASP A 68 -1.55 2.71 1.77
CA ASP A 68 -2.11 3.90 1.14
C ASP A 68 -1.21 4.30 -0.05
N PRO A 69 -1.67 4.09 -1.30
CA PRO A 69 -0.84 4.34 -2.48
C PRO A 69 -0.64 5.83 -2.75
N SER A 70 -1.43 6.73 -2.16
CA SER A 70 -1.37 8.16 -2.44
C SER A 70 -0.04 8.75 -1.98
N HIS A 71 0.43 8.38 -0.79
CA HIS A 71 1.73 8.80 -0.24
C HIS A 71 2.88 8.29 -1.11
N PHE A 72 2.75 7.06 -1.61
CA PHE A 72 3.77 6.42 -2.44
C PHE A 72 3.89 7.07 -3.81
N VAL A 73 2.77 7.48 -4.43
CA VAL A 73 2.79 8.33 -5.64
C VAL A 73 3.57 9.60 -5.38
N LEU A 74 3.30 10.28 -4.25
CA LEU A 74 3.97 11.54 -3.91
C LEU A 74 5.46 11.38 -3.59
N GLN A 75 5.90 10.19 -3.17
CA GLN A 75 7.31 9.86 -2.95
C GLN A 75 7.98 9.25 -4.18
N CYS A 76 7.24 9.02 -5.26
CA CYS A 76 7.69 8.33 -6.47
C CYS A 76 8.18 6.89 -6.21
N LEU A 77 7.51 6.15 -5.32
CA LEU A 77 7.77 4.72 -5.10
C LEU A 77 7.12 3.88 -6.21
N ASP A 78 7.68 2.70 -6.46
CA ASP A 78 6.95 1.61 -7.10
C ASP A 78 5.95 1.00 -6.11
N TYR A 79 4.78 1.61 -6.03
CA TYR A 79 3.73 1.23 -5.09
C TYR A 79 3.03 -0.09 -5.46
N VAL A 80 3.21 -0.59 -6.68
CA VAL A 80 2.67 -1.90 -7.10
C VAL A 80 3.60 -3.01 -6.63
N GLN A 81 4.92 -2.87 -6.89
CA GLN A 81 5.92 -3.81 -6.34
C GLN A 81 5.89 -3.82 -4.81
N PHE A 82 5.55 -2.70 -4.16
CA PHE A 82 5.38 -2.65 -2.71
C PHE A 82 4.39 -3.72 -2.20
N ILE A 83 3.30 -3.98 -2.93
CA ILE A 83 2.36 -5.05 -2.56
C ILE A 83 3.06 -6.42 -2.62
N ASP A 84 3.84 -6.69 -3.68
CA ASP A 84 4.57 -7.95 -3.81
C ASP A 84 5.53 -8.18 -2.63
N LEU A 85 6.19 -7.11 -2.18
CA LEU A 85 7.15 -7.15 -1.07
C LEU A 85 6.50 -7.36 0.30
N TYR A 86 5.32 -6.78 0.55
CA TYR A 86 4.75 -6.66 1.89
C TYR A 86 3.31 -7.20 2.03
N HIS A 87 2.78 -7.93 1.05
CA HIS A 87 1.41 -8.48 1.09
C HIS A 87 1.09 -9.26 2.37
N ASP A 88 2.08 -9.93 2.96
CA ASP A 88 1.95 -10.67 4.22
C ASP A 88 1.66 -9.76 5.42
N ARG A 89 2.12 -8.51 5.37
CA ARG A 89 1.95 -7.47 6.40
C ARG A 89 0.92 -6.40 6.06
N ILE A 90 0.41 -6.34 4.83
CA ILE A 90 -0.71 -5.45 4.50
C ILE A 90 -1.98 -6.02 5.16
N LYS A 91 -2.50 -5.31 6.17
CA LYS A 91 -3.71 -5.70 6.93
C LYS A 91 -4.81 -4.64 6.90
N ALA A 92 -4.49 -3.43 6.46
CA ALA A 92 -5.46 -2.38 6.15
C ALA A 92 -5.15 -1.75 4.77
N PHE A 93 -6.17 -1.22 4.11
CA PHE A 93 -6.05 -0.59 2.80
C PHE A 93 -6.89 0.69 2.74
N HIS A 94 -6.22 1.82 2.52
CA HIS A 94 -6.85 3.08 2.18
C HIS A 94 -6.87 3.26 0.66
N VAL A 95 -8.07 3.41 0.12
CA VAL A 95 -8.29 3.84 -1.25
C VAL A 95 -8.24 5.37 -1.24
N LYS A 96 -7.05 5.91 -1.50
CA LYS A 96 -6.77 7.34 -1.58
C LYS A 96 -5.97 7.61 -2.85
N ASP A 97 -6.27 8.72 -3.52
CA ASP A 97 -5.66 9.07 -4.80
C ASP A 97 -4.79 10.33 -4.68
N ALA A 98 -3.76 10.40 -5.50
CA ALA A 98 -2.83 11.50 -5.58
C ALA A 98 -2.29 11.65 -6.99
N GLU A 99 -1.75 12.82 -7.28
CA GLU A 99 -0.96 13.04 -8.47
C GLU A 99 0.33 13.79 -8.14
N PHE A 100 1.37 13.51 -8.91
CA PHE A 100 2.63 14.22 -8.85
C PHE A 100 2.96 14.85 -10.22
N ASN A 101 2.83 16.17 -10.29
CA ASN A 101 3.02 16.98 -11.48
C ASN A 101 4.13 18.03 -11.24
N PRO A 102 5.41 17.67 -11.36
CA PRO A 102 6.51 18.60 -11.11
C PRO A 102 6.58 19.71 -12.17
N SER A 103 7.17 20.83 -11.78
CA SER A 103 7.50 21.94 -12.68
C SER A 103 8.95 22.39 -12.47
N GLY A 104 9.43 23.30 -13.32
CA GLY A 104 10.72 23.96 -13.09
C GLY A 104 10.80 24.77 -11.77
N ARG A 105 9.67 24.96 -11.06
CA ARG A 105 9.61 25.67 -9.78
C ARG A 105 9.44 24.77 -8.57
N GLN A 106 8.81 23.61 -8.74
CA GLN A 106 8.44 22.70 -7.65
C GLN A 106 8.66 21.26 -8.06
N GLY A 107 9.36 20.51 -7.20
CA GLY A 107 9.48 19.06 -7.27
C GLY A 107 8.82 18.41 -6.07
N VAL A 108 9.31 17.22 -5.68
CA VAL A 108 8.73 16.37 -4.63
C VAL A 108 8.46 17.08 -3.30
N TYR A 109 9.34 18.00 -2.89
CA TYR A 109 9.18 18.76 -1.64
C TYR A 109 8.16 19.91 -1.72
N SER A 110 7.60 20.17 -2.90
CA SER A 110 6.44 21.04 -3.22
C SER A 110 6.34 22.43 -2.55
N GLY A 111 7.38 22.92 -1.87
CA GLY A 111 7.41 24.22 -1.20
C GLY A 111 6.34 24.39 -0.10
N TYR A 112 6.13 25.62 0.35
CA TYR A 112 5.08 25.99 1.32
C TYR A 112 3.80 26.50 0.63
N SER A 113 3.55 26.07 -0.61
CA SER A 113 2.37 26.48 -1.38
C SER A 113 1.09 25.84 -0.84
N GLY A 114 -0.06 26.46 -1.15
CA GLY A 114 -1.37 25.84 -0.92
C GLY A 114 -1.57 24.60 -1.78
N TRP A 115 -2.41 23.66 -1.33
CA TRP A 115 -2.58 22.34 -1.94
C TRP A 115 -2.91 22.35 -3.44
N ALA A 116 -3.70 23.31 -3.92
CA ALA A 116 -4.04 23.42 -5.33
C ALA A 116 -2.82 23.72 -6.23
N ASP A 117 -1.81 24.40 -5.68
CA ASP A 117 -0.64 24.88 -6.41
C ASP A 117 0.61 24.00 -6.20
N ARG A 118 0.50 22.88 -5.47
CA ARG A 118 1.61 21.97 -5.21
C ARG A 118 1.81 21.02 -6.40
N ALA A 119 3.08 20.65 -6.62
CA ALA A 119 3.43 19.59 -7.56
C ALA A 119 2.83 18.24 -7.13
N GLY A 120 2.96 17.88 -5.85
CA GLY A 120 2.29 16.72 -5.25
C GLY A 120 1.00 17.13 -4.54
N ARG A 121 -0.15 16.54 -4.92
CA ARG A 121 -1.44 16.86 -4.29
C ARG A 121 -2.40 15.67 -4.30
N PHE A 122 -3.23 15.58 -3.26
CA PHE A 122 -4.28 14.58 -3.13
C PHE A 122 -5.49 14.90 -4.01
N ARG A 123 -6.09 13.85 -4.55
CA ARG A 123 -7.16 13.89 -5.54
C ARG A 123 -8.31 13.00 -5.09
N SER A 124 -9.50 13.32 -5.59
CA SER A 124 -10.62 12.38 -5.48
C SER A 124 -10.32 11.15 -6.33
N LEU A 125 -10.83 9.98 -5.94
CA LEU A 125 -10.58 8.73 -6.65
C LEU A 125 -10.88 8.83 -8.15
N GLY A 126 -9.91 8.44 -8.98
CA GLY A 126 -10.00 8.47 -10.44
C GLY A 126 -9.56 9.79 -11.06
N ASP A 127 -9.35 10.84 -10.27
CA ASP A 127 -8.83 12.14 -10.73
C ASP A 127 -7.31 12.28 -10.54
N GLY A 128 -6.64 11.27 -9.96
CA GLY A 128 -5.20 11.24 -9.77
C GLY A 128 -4.49 10.24 -10.68
N GLN A 129 -3.41 9.66 -10.16
CA GLN A 129 -2.44 8.85 -10.91
C GLN A 129 -2.27 7.44 -10.33
N VAL A 130 -3.03 7.08 -9.28
CA VAL A 130 -2.98 5.73 -8.71
C VAL A 130 -3.62 4.71 -9.66
N ASP A 131 -2.91 3.62 -9.95
CA ASP A 131 -3.41 2.49 -10.72
C ASP A 131 -4.22 1.53 -9.85
N PHE A 132 -5.47 1.91 -9.57
CA PHE A 132 -6.38 1.09 -8.76
C PHE A 132 -6.69 -0.27 -9.41
N GLY A 133 -6.75 -0.35 -10.74
CA GLY A 133 -7.01 -1.61 -11.44
C GLY A 133 -5.96 -2.67 -11.12
N THR A 134 -4.69 -2.28 -11.17
CA THR A 134 -3.58 -3.17 -10.80
C THR A 134 -3.54 -3.46 -9.30
N ILE A 135 -3.77 -2.46 -8.43
CA ILE A 135 -3.78 -2.64 -6.97
C ILE A 135 -4.83 -3.66 -6.55
N PHE A 136 -6.09 -3.51 -6.98
CA PHE A 136 -7.15 -4.45 -6.62
C PHE A 136 -6.85 -5.85 -7.17
N SER A 137 -6.31 -5.95 -8.38
CA SER A 137 -5.86 -7.23 -8.96
C SER A 137 -4.78 -7.91 -8.11
N LYS A 138 -3.78 -7.15 -7.62
CA LYS A 138 -2.69 -7.65 -6.77
C LYS A 138 -3.18 -8.06 -5.39
N LEU A 139 -4.02 -7.23 -4.76
CA LEU A 139 -4.60 -7.55 -3.44
C LEU A 139 -5.47 -8.82 -3.53
N SER A 140 -6.26 -8.98 -4.59
CA SER A 140 -6.99 -10.22 -4.85
C SER A 140 -6.07 -11.41 -5.14
N GLN A 141 -4.95 -11.22 -5.85
CA GLN A 141 -3.96 -12.27 -6.09
C GLN A 141 -3.32 -12.79 -4.79
N TYR A 142 -3.16 -11.92 -3.79
CA TYR A 142 -2.58 -12.25 -2.49
C TYR A 142 -3.64 -12.53 -1.40
N ASP A 143 -4.90 -12.78 -1.80
CA ASP A 143 -5.99 -13.13 -0.90
C ASP A 143 -6.21 -12.12 0.25
N TYR A 144 -6.02 -10.82 -0.01
CA TYR A 144 -6.34 -9.78 0.96
C TYR A 144 -7.85 -9.77 1.26
N ASP A 145 -8.20 -9.97 2.53
CA ASP A 145 -9.58 -10.15 3.01
C ASP A 145 -10.12 -8.96 3.83
N GLY A 146 -9.36 -7.87 3.90
CA GLY A 146 -9.74 -6.66 4.62
C GLY A 146 -10.61 -5.69 3.82
N TRP A 147 -10.88 -4.53 4.41
CA TRP A 147 -11.72 -3.50 3.81
C TRP A 147 -10.93 -2.59 2.87
N ALA A 148 -11.51 -2.27 1.72
CA ALA A 148 -11.10 -1.14 0.90
C ALA A 148 -11.76 0.14 1.46
N VAL A 149 -11.02 0.89 2.28
CA VAL A 149 -11.57 2.06 3.00
C VAL A 149 -11.33 3.31 2.19
N LEU A 150 -12.39 4.05 1.85
CA LEU A 150 -12.26 5.37 1.24
C LEU A 150 -11.66 6.36 2.25
N GLU A 151 -10.48 6.89 1.95
CA GLU A 151 -9.98 8.11 2.57
C GLU A 151 -10.06 9.24 1.53
N TRP A 152 -11.00 10.17 1.75
CA TRP A 152 -11.23 11.23 0.78
C TRP A 152 -10.47 12.50 1.14
N GLU A 153 -9.59 12.94 0.22
CA GLU A 153 -9.00 14.28 0.21
C GLU A 153 -8.89 14.80 -1.22
N CYS A 154 -9.32 16.04 -1.48
CA CYS A 154 -9.13 16.66 -2.78
C CYS A 154 -9.07 18.19 -2.64
N CYS A 155 -8.09 18.81 -3.30
CA CYS A 155 -7.96 20.26 -3.31
C CYS A 155 -8.88 20.99 -4.31
N ILE A 156 -9.73 20.26 -5.04
CA ILE A 156 -10.59 20.80 -6.11
C ILE A 156 -12.05 20.38 -5.94
N LYS A 157 -12.32 19.09 -5.70
CA LYS A 157 -13.67 18.53 -5.56
C LYS A 157 -14.17 18.72 -4.13
N SER A 158 -15.50 18.81 -3.91
CA SER A 158 -16.07 18.85 -2.56
C SER A 158 -16.15 17.45 -1.94
N SER A 159 -16.21 17.40 -0.60
CA SER A 159 -16.32 16.16 0.17
C SER A 159 -17.57 15.36 -0.14
N GLU A 160 -18.71 16.03 -0.36
CA GLU A 160 -20.00 15.37 -0.61
C GLU A 160 -19.98 14.68 -1.98
N GLN A 161 -19.47 15.37 -3.00
CA GLN A 161 -19.32 14.79 -4.32
C GLN A 161 -18.30 13.64 -4.29
N GLY A 162 -17.18 13.86 -3.61
CA GLY A 162 -16.14 12.85 -3.39
C GLY A 162 -16.64 11.57 -2.75
N ALA A 163 -17.40 11.69 -1.67
CA ALA A 163 -18.01 10.54 -0.99
C ALA A 163 -19.06 9.83 -1.85
N ALA A 164 -19.89 10.59 -2.57
CA ALA A 164 -20.93 10.03 -3.45
C ALA A 164 -20.34 9.24 -4.64
N GLU A 165 -19.18 9.65 -5.16
CA GLU A 165 -18.50 8.99 -6.27
C GLU A 165 -17.53 7.89 -5.81
N GLY A 166 -16.91 8.05 -4.64
CA GLY A 166 -15.85 7.16 -4.16
C GLY A 166 -16.33 5.74 -3.82
N ALA A 167 -17.49 5.58 -3.19
CA ALA A 167 -18.02 4.26 -2.87
C ALA A 167 -18.35 3.42 -4.12
N PRO A 168 -19.10 3.94 -5.13
CA PRO A 168 -19.28 3.25 -6.41
C PRO A 168 -17.99 2.96 -7.15
N PHE A 169 -17.00 3.87 -7.09
CA PHE A 169 -15.69 3.65 -7.69
C PHE A 169 -15.01 2.42 -7.07
N ILE A 170 -14.95 2.33 -5.74
CA ILE A 170 -14.37 1.18 -5.03
C ILE A 170 -15.13 -0.11 -5.37
N GLU A 171 -16.45 -0.09 -5.31
CA GLU A 171 -17.30 -1.25 -5.64
C GLU A 171 -16.99 -1.80 -7.04
N SER A 172 -16.80 -0.92 -8.03
CA SER A 172 -16.47 -1.33 -9.40
C SER A 172 -15.08 -1.96 -9.58
N HIS A 173 -14.16 -1.76 -8.62
CA HIS A 173 -12.82 -2.34 -8.64
C HIS A 173 -12.71 -3.65 -7.84
N ILE A 174 -13.66 -3.95 -6.95
CA ILE A 174 -13.67 -5.20 -6.19
C ILE A 174 -13.86 -6.38 -7.15
N ILE A 175 -12.94 -7.34 -7.10
CA ILE A 175 -12.93 -8.51 -7.98
C ILE A 175 -13.64 -9.69 -7.29
N GLU A 176 -14.63 -10.26 -7.95
CA GLU A 176 -15.14 -11.59 -7.61
C GLU A 176 -14.10 -12.64 -8.06
N VAL A 177 -13.32 -13.16 -7.10
CA VAL A 177 -12.23 -14.09 -7.39
C VAL A 177 -12.77 -15.43 -7.89
N ALA A 178 -12.16 -15.94 -8.97
CA ALA A 178 -12.56 -17.22 -9.56
C ALA A 178 -12.33 -18.40 -8.60
N THR A 179 -13.35 -19.25 -8.45
CA THR A 179 -13.31 -20.43 -7.56
C THR A 179 -12.78 -21.71 -8.23
N ARG A 180 -12.44 -21.62 -9.52
CA ARG A 180 -11.95 -22.73 -10.35
C ARG A 180 -10.76 -22.28 -11.18
N ALA A 181 -9.91 -23.21 -11.60
CA ALA A 181 -8.76 -22.85 -12.41
C ALA A 181 -9.25 -22.35 -13.78
N PHE A 182 -8.52 -21.38 -14.34
CA PHE A 182 -8.87 -20.75 -15.61
C PHE A 182 -9.07 -21.81 -16.72
N ASP A 183 -8.16 -22.78 -16.82
CA ASP A 183 -8.15 -23.80 -17.87
C ASP A 183 -8.95 -25.06 -17.53
N ASP A 184 -9.75 -25.07 -16.47
CA ASP A 184 -10.56 -26.26 -16.10
C ASP A 184 -11.54 -26.67 -17.22
N PHE A 185 -11.92 -25.74 -18.11
CA PHE A 185 -12.73 -26.06 -19.30
C PHE A 185 -11.96 -26.82 -20.38
N ALA A 186 -10.62 -26.71 -20.39
CA ALA A 186 -9.71 -27.36 -21.32
C ALA A 186 -9.09 -28.63 -20.75
N ALA A 187 -9.37 -28.96 -19.48
CA ALA A 187 -8.86 -30.14 -18.80
C ALA A 187 -9.43 -31.42 -19.44
N THR A 188 -8.75 -31.93 -20.46
CA THR A 188 -8.77 -33.36 -20.77
C THR A 188 -7.96 -34.03 -19.65
N GLY A 189 -8.58 -34.92 -18.87
CA GLY A 189 -7.90 -35.57 -17.74
C GLY A 189 -6.51 -36.11 -18.10
N ALA A 190 -5.62 -36.20 -17.11
CA ALA A 190 -4.23 -36.60 -17.35
C ALA A 190 -4.14 -38.00 -17.98
N ASP A 191 -3.73 -38.07 -19.25
CA ASP A 191 -3.44 -39.31 -19.97
C ASP A 191 -1.96 -39.34 -20.31
N GLU A 192 -1.22 -40.23 -19.64
CA GLU A 192 0.22 -40.37 -19.82
C GLU A 192 0.58 -40.76 -21.27
N ALA A 193 -0.27 -41.50 -21.97
CA ALA A 193 -0.03 -41.86 -23.37
C ALA A 193 -0.21 -40.65 -24.30
N VAL A 194 -1.22 -39.81 -24.05
CA VAL A 194 -1.38 -38.53 -24.75
C VAL A 194 -0.20 -37.61 -24.47
N ASN A 195 0.24 -37.51 -23.21
CA ASN A 195 1.40 -36.72 -22.81
C ASN A 195 2.67 -37.20 -23.52
N LYS A 196 2.94 -38.52 -23.53
CA LYS A 196 4.08 -39.11 -24.25
C LYS A 196 4.05 -38.79 -25.75
N LYS A 197 2.88 -38.94 -26.38
CA LYS A 197 2.67 -38.60 -27.80
C LYS A 197 2.91 -37.11 -28.11
N VAL A 198 2.46 -36.20 -27.24
CA VAL A 198 2.72 -34.75 -27.38
C VAL A 198 4.21 -34.43 -27.20
N LEU A 199 4.86 -35.13 -26.26
CA LEU A 199 6.30 -35.00 -25.99
C LEU A 199 7.20 -35.69 -27.03
N GLY A 200 6.64 -36.50 -27.92
CA GLY A 200 7.40 -37.24 -28.95
C GLY A 200 8.17 -38.44 -28.41
N ILE A 201 7.74 -39.01 -27.27
CA ILE A 201 8.28 -40.25 -26.66
C ILE A 201 7.23 -41.36 -26.64
#